data_AF-A0A920BIX0-F1
#
_entry.id   AF-A0A920BIX0-F1
#
_cell.length_a   1.000
_cell.length_b   1.000
_cell.length_c   1.000
_cell.angle_alpha   90.00
_cell.angle_beta   90.00
_cell.angle_gamma   90.00
#
_symmetry.space_group_name_H-M   'P 1'
#
loop_
_entity.id
_entity.type
_entity.pdbx_description
1 polymer ?
#
loop_
_entity_poly.entity_id
_entity_poly.type
_entity_poly.pdbx_seq_one_letter_code
_entity_poly.pdbx_strand_id
1 'polypeptide(L)'
;MAINNISIPNELLPVDGRFGSGPSLVRKSDLDALANLSESYMGTSHRQSPVKDMVGRLRDGLSVLFGLPDDWEIILGNGGSTLFWDAATFSLISEKSHHLVFGEFSSKFATASRAAPHIDEPVVAEFEPGTGPLVEESDADTYAFTHNETSTGVSMDLQRPSNTSADEAIVLVGATSAAGGIVWDTDNVDCYYLLPKMFCERWWSLGSCLFPSRCAKNRRYC
;
A
#
# COMPACT_ATOMS: atom_id res chain seq x y z
N MET A 1 -46.44 -6.86 13.62
CA MET A 1 -45.62 -5.86 14.34
C MET A 1 -44.22 -5.93 13.77
N ALA A 2 -43.56 -4.79 13.55
CA ALA A 2 -42.13 -4.79 13.23
C ALA A 2 -41.33 -4.95 14.55
N ILE A 3 -40.26 -5.74 14.52
CA ILE A 3 -39.36 -5.93 15.67
C ILE A 3 -38.39 -4.75 15.68
N ASN A 4 -38.86 -3.60 16.17
CA ASN A 4 -38.13 -2.32 16.11
C ASN A 4 -36.89 -2.25 17.01
N ASN A 5 -36.50 -3.32 17.69
CA ASN A 5 -35.25 -3.40 18.42
C ASN A 5 -34.79 -4.86 18.53
N ILE A 6 -33.59 -5.17 18.02
CA ILE A 6 -32.92 -6.46 18.19
C ILE A 6 -31.72 -6.20 19.09
N SER A 7 -31.74 -6.74 20.32
CA SER A 7 -30.59 -6.70 21.22
C SER A 7 -29.79 -7.99 21.06
N ILE A 8 -28.49 -7.84 20.80
CA ILE A 8 -27.54 -8.96 20.91
C ILE A 8 -27.27 -9.18 22.42
N PRO A 9 -27.26 -10.42 22.93
CA PRO A 9 -26.83 -10.72 24.30
C PRO A 9 -25.38 -10.28 24.55
N ASN A 10 -25.10 -9.74 25.74
CA ASN A 10 -23.79 -9.16 26.05
C ASN A 10 -22.64 -10.18 25.98
N GLU A 11 -22.93 -11.44 26.32
CA GLU A 11 -22.04 -12.58 26.25
C GLU A 11 -21.70 -13.04 24.81
N LEU A 12 -22.41 -12.51 23.81
CA LEU A 12 -22.13 -12.71 22.38
C LEU A 12 -21.50 -11.47 21.71
N LEU A 13 -21.30 -10.38 22.45
CA LEU A 13 -20.61 -9.19 21.92
C LEU A 13 -19.09 -9.42 21.86
N PRO A 14 -18.41 -8.93 20.81
CA PRO A 14 -16.96 -8.93 20.75
C PRO A 14 -16.38 -7.93 21.77
N VAL A 15 -15.13 -8.16 22.20
CA VAL A 15 -14.40 -7.26 23.12
C VAL A 15 -14.19 -5.87 22.52
N ASP A 16 -14.13 -5.76 21.19
CA ASP A 16 -14.15 -4.50 20.45
C ASP A 16 -15.00 -4.66 19.18
N GLY A 17 -15.79 -3.64 18.84
CA GLY A 17 -16.70 -3.66 17.68
C GLY A 17 -16.12 -3.07 16.39
N ARG A 18 -14.85 -2.65 16.38
CA ARG A 18 -14.22 -1.90 15.27
C ARG A 18 -13.73 -2.78 14.11
N PHE A 19 -14.64 -3.46 13.42
CA PHE A 19 -14.39 -4.25 12.20
C PHE A 19 -14.20 -3.38 10.93
N GLY A 20 -13.49 -2.25 11.05
CA GLY A 20 -13.47 -1.19 10.04
C GLY A 20 -12.53 -1.39 8.86
N SER A 21 -12.97 -0.89 7.70
CA SER A 21 -12.50 -1.22 6.34
C SER A 21 -11.06 -0.93 5.85
N GLY A 22 -10.12 -0.23 6.47
CA GLY A 22 -10.14 0.72 7.59
C GLY A 22 -10.44 2.18 7.19
N PRO A 23 -10.81 3.04 8.17
CA PRO A 23 -10.23 3.07 9.52
C PRO A 23 -10.51 1.84 10.38
N SER A 24 -9.45 1.12 10.76
CA SER A 24 -9.53 -0.14 11.49
C SER A 24 -9.50 0.06 13.01
N LEU A 25 -9.59 -1.05 13.76
CA LEU A 25 -9.26 -1.13 15.17
C LEU A 25 -7.88 -0.49 15.45
N VAL A 26 -7.80 0.32 16.51
CA VAL A 26 -6.53 0.72 17.15
C VAL A 26 -6.59 0.29 18.62
N ARG A 27 -5.65 -0.56 19.03
CA ARG A 27 -5.54 -1.08 20.39
C ARG A 27 -5.29 0.06 21.39
N LYS A 28 -5.95 -0.02 22.55
CA LYS A 28 -5.83 1.03 23.58
C LYS A 28 -4.38 1.25 24.03
N SER A 29 -3.60 0.18 24.20
CA SER A 29 -2.18 0.26 24.60
C SER A 29 -1.31 1.06 23.63
N ASP A 30 -1.69 1.14 22.35
CA ASP A 30 -0.97 1.91 21.33
C ASP A 30 -1.33 3.40 21.40
N LEU A 31 -2.58 3.73 21.75
CA LEU A 31 -3.01 5.10 22.06
C LEU A 31 -2.39 5.60 23.37
N ASP A 32 -2.37 4.76 24.41
CA ASP A 32 -1.74 5.06 25.70
C ASP A 32 -0.22 5.31 25.51
N ALA A 33 0.45 4.52 24.67
CA ALA A 33 1.85 4.72 24.32
C ALA A 33 2.10 6.03 23.53
N LEU A 34 1.23 6.38 22.58
CA LEU A 34 1.32 7.64 21.85
C LEU A 34 1.12 8.85 22.78
N ALA A 35 0.16 8.78 23.71
CA ALA A 35 -0.08 9.82 24.71
C ALA A 35 1.16 10.05 25.58
N ASN A 36 1.76 8.98 26.12
CA ASN A 36 2.98 9.04 26.94
C ASN A 36 4.20 9.62 26.20
N LEU A 37 4.26 9.52 24.88
CA LEU A 37 5.34 10.11 24.07
C LEU A 37 5.03 11.54 23.59
N SER A 38 3.78 11.99 23.66
CA SER A 38 3.32 13.21 22.98
C SER A 38 4.15 14.46 23.31
N GLU A 39 4.38 14.74 24.60
CA GLU A 39 5.15 15.90 25.07
C GLU A 39 6.62 15.92 24.62
N SER A 40 7.19 14.76 24.27
CA SER A 40 8.59 14.64 23.83
C SER A 40 8.80 14.78 22.33
N TYR A 41 7.73 14.71 21.52
CA TYR A 41 7.81 14.70 20.04
C TYR A 41 6.92 15.75 19.38
N MET A 42 5.72 16.00 19.89
CA MET A 42 4.77 16.93 19.28
C MET A 42 5.27 18.37 19.39
N GLY A 43 5.19 19.13 18.28
CA GLY A 43 5.74 20.48 18.18
C GLY A 43 7.28 20.56 18.07
N THR A 44 8.01 19.44 18.17
CA THR A 44 9.46 19.41 17.94
C THR A 44 9.81 19.42 16.45
N SER A 45 11.07 19.74 16.12
CA SER A 45 11.51 19.83 14.72
C SER A 45 11.84 18.46 14.13
N HIS A 46 11.17 18.09 13.03
CA HIS A 46 11.43 16.87 12.24
C HIS A 46 12.87 16.74 11.68
N ARG A 47 13.70 17.79 11.78
CA ARG A 47 15.09 17.80 11.33
C ARG A 47 16.09 17.44 12.44
N GLN A 48 15.64 17.38 13.69
CA GLN A 48 16.46 17.06 14.86
C GLN A 48 16.44 15.56 15.17
N SER A 49 17.47 15.08 15.88
CA SER A 49 17.69 13.65 16.12
C SER A 49 16.45 12.90 16.64
N PRO A 50 15.72 13.35 17.69
CA PRO A 50 14.61 12.57 18.24
C PRO A 50 13.57 12.11 17.20
N VAL A 51 13.18 12.99 16.28
CA VAL A 51 12.22 12.64 15.21
C VAL A 51 12.90 11.81 14.11
N LYS A 52 14.14 12.13 13.74
CA LYS A 52 14.91 11.35 12.75
C LYS A 52 15.16 9.91 13.22
N ASP A 53 15.46 9.71 14.49
CA ASP A 53 15.77 8.43 15.12
C ASP A 53 14.49 7.58 15.23
N MET A 54 13.33 8.22 15.45
CA MET A 54 12.02 7.56 15.36
C MET A 54 11.69 7.11 13.92
N VAL A 55 11.98 7.95 12.91
CA VAL A 55 11.83 7.59 11.49
C VAL A 55 12.80 6.47 11.10
N GLY A 56 14.05 6.49 11.56
CA GLY A 56 15.01 5.40 11.39
C GLY A 56 14.45 4.08 11.92
N ARG A 57 14.06 4.04 13.21
CA ARG A 57 13.43 2.87 13.84
C ARG A 57 12.18 2.36 13.11
N LEU A 58 11.42 3.25 12.45
CA LEU A 58 10.28 2.86 11.61
C LEU A 58 10.73 2.17 10.33
N ARG A 59 11.76 2.68 9.64
CA ARG A 59 12.37 2.02 8.47
C ARG A 59 12.92 0.65 8.85
N ASP A 60 13.79 0.61 9.87
CA ASP A 60 14.45 -0.62 10.35
C ASP A 60 13.43 -1.70 10.72
N GLY A 61 12.40 -1.31 11.49
CA GLY A 61 11.34 -2.22 11.93
C GLY A 61 10.47 -2.75 10.78
N LEU A 62 10.29 -1.98 9.70
CA LEU A 62 9.53 -2.40 8.53
C LEU A 62 10.37 -3.26 7.58
N SER A 63 11.67 -2.99 7.43
CA SER A 63 12.58 -3.90 6.72
C SER A 63 12.64 -5.28 7.37
N VAL A 64 12.71 -5.34 8.71
CA VAL A 64 12.66 -6.61 9.46
C VAL A 64 11.29 -7.28 9.35
N LEU A 65 10.18 -6.52 9.43
CA LEU A 65 8.82 -7.07 9.40
C LEU A 65 8.43 -7.66 8.03
N PHE A 66 8.99 -7.14 6.94
CA PHE A 66 8.80 -7.69 5.59
C PHE A 66 9.94 -8.61 5.13
N GLY A 67 11.00 -8.79 5.93
CA GLY A 67 12.14 -9.63 5.57
C GLY A 67 12.94 -9.13 4.35
N LEU A 68 13.01 -7.80 4.15
CA LEU A 68 13.55 -7.20 2.93
C LEU A 68 15.06 -7.49 2.74
N PRO A 69 15.51 -7.81 1.51
CA PRO A 69 16.93 -7.87 1.16
C PRO A 69 17.65 -6.51 1.25
N ASP A 70 18.99 -6.54 1.34
CA ASP A 70 19.86 -5.37 1.48
C ASP A 70 19.81 -4.38 0.28
N ASP A 71 19.25 -4.78 -0.87
CA ASP A 71 19.07 -3.90 -2.05
C ASP A 71 17.69 -3.21 -2.13
N TRP A 72 16.88 -3.32 -1.06
CA TRP A 72 15.61 -2.61 -0.91
C TRP A 72 15.71 -1.41 0.04
N GLU A 73 15.21 -0.26 -0.39
CA GLU A 73 15.03 0.91 0.48
C GLU A 73 13.59 1.01 1.00
N ILE A 74 13.44 1.52 2.23
CA ILE A 74 12.15 2.01 2.75
C ILE A 74 12.07 3.52 2.51
N ILE A 75 11.17 3.95 1.63
CA ILE A 75 10.86 5.37 1.37
C ILE A 75 9.54 5.74 2.08
N LEU A 76 9.45 6.99 2.56
CA LEU A 76 8.31 7.52 3.32
C LEU A 76 7.92 8.91 2.79
N GLY A 77 6.69 9.09 2.31
CA GLY A 77 6.23 10.37 1.73
C GLY A 77 4.76 10.69 2.00
N ASN A 78 4.48 11.91 2.48
CA ASN A 78 3.12 12.40 2.79
C ASN A 78 2.25 12.57 1.53
N GLY A 79 1.00 12.12 1.58
CA GLY A 79 -0.02 12.33 0.54
C GLY A 79 -0.98 11.15 0.33
N GLY A 80 -0.62 9.98 0.84
CA GLY A 80 -1.40 8.75 0.70
C GLY A 80 -1.36 8.15 -0.71
N SER A 81 -2.04 7.02 -0.91
CA SER A 81 -1.92 6.23 -2.15
C SER A 81 -2.32 7.03 -3.39
N THR A 82 -3.22 8.00 -3.25
CA THR A 82 -3.57 8.96 -4.32
C THR A 82 -2.36 9.75 -4.81
N LEU A 83 -1.60 10.38 -3.91
CA LEU A 83 -0.38 11.09 -4.32
C LEU A 83 0.71 10.11 -4.81
N PHE A 84 0.74 8.87 -4.31
CA PHE A 84 1.65 7.88 -4.90
C PHE A 84 1.27 7.56 -6.35
N TRP A 85 0.00 7.35 -6.66
CA TRP A 85 -0.42 7.08 -8.04
C TRP A 85 0.02 8.22 -8.97
N ASP A 86 -0.24 9.47 -8.58
CA ASP A 86 0.25 10.65 -9.30
C ASP A 86 1.78 10.62 -9.45
N ALA A 87 2.53 10.46 -8.35
CA ALA A 87 3.99 10.44 -8.35
C ALA A 87 4.59 9.29 -9.19
N ALA A 88 3.95 8.12 -9.19
CA ALA A 88 4.36 6.96 -9.97
C ALA A 88 4.26 7.21 -11.48
N THR A 89 3.24 7.97 -11.94
CA THR A 89 3.18 8.40 -13.34
C THR A 89 4.36 9.28 -13.76
N PHE A 90 4.94 10.06 -12.84
CA PHE A 90 6.07 10.96 -13.13
C PHE A 90 7.46 10.34 -12.91
N SER A 91 7.58 9.26 -12.15
CA SER A 91 8.88 8.74 -11.67
C SER A 91 9.13 7.25 -11.88
N LEU A 92 8.08 6.43 -12.09
CA LEU A 92 8.18 4.97 -12.17
C LEU A 92 7.78 4.45 -13.55
N ILE A 93 6.65 4.92 -14.11
CA ILE A 93 6.25 4.61 -15.49
C ILE A 93 7.19 5.35 -16.45
N SER A 94 7.82 4.63 -17.39
CA SER A 94 8.74 5.22 -18.37
C SER A 94 8.02 5.68 -19.64
N GLU A 95 7.17 4.82 -20.19
CA GLU A 95 6.45 5.03 -21.45
C GLU A 95 5.00 4.51 -21.33
N LYS A 96 4.78 3.30 -20.83
CA LYS A 96 3.46 2.63 -20.83
C LYS A 96 3.25 1.72 -19.62
N SER A 97 2.03 1.70 -19.07
CA SER A 97 1.67 0.86 -17.92
C SER A 97 0.52 -0.12 -18.19
N HIS A 98 0.50 -1.23 -17.46
CA HIS A 98 -0.54 -2.26 -17.50
C HIS A 98 -1.19 -2.43 -16.12
N HIS A 99 -2.52 -2.29 -16.04
CA HIS A 99 -3.28 -2.31 -14.78
C HIS A 99 -4.30 -3.45 -14.76
N LEU A 100 -4.28 -4.25 -13.69
CA LEU A 100 -5.33 -5.24 -13.42
C LEU A 100 -6.41 -4.59 -12.56
N VAL A 101 -7.62 -4.41 -13.11
CA VAL A 101 -8.72 -3.64 -12.49
C VAL A 101 -9.87 -4.54 -12.11
N PHE A 102 -10.18 -4.60 -10.81
CA PHE A 102 -11.17 -5.51 -10.23
C PHE A 102 -11.91 -4.90 -9.02
N GLY A 103 -11.86 -3.56 -8.88
CA GLY A 103 -12.59 -2.80 -7.86
C GLY A 103 -12.21 -1.32 -7.75
N GLU A 104 -12.52 -0.74 -6.59
CA GLU A 104 -12.51 0.71 -6.30
C GLU A 104 -11.11 1.31 -6.04
N PHE A 105 -10.10 0.48 -5.75
CA PHE A 105 -8.72 0.94 -5.50
C PHE A 105 -7.80 0.69 -6.70
N SER A 106 -7.97 -0.44 -7.39
CA SER A 106 -7.26 -0.79 -8.62
C SER A 106 -7.60 0.16 -9.79
N SER A 107 -8.89 0.43 -10.04
CA SER A 107 -9.37 1.34 -11.10
C SER A 107 -8.81 2.78 -11.01
N LYS A 108 -8.45 3.24 -9.82
CA LYS A 108 -7.95 4.61 -9.60
C LYS A 108 -6.53 4.83 -10.10
N PHE A 109 -5.65 3.82 -10.00
CA PHE A 109 -4.29 3.96 -10.54
C PHE A 109 -4.31 3.93 -12.07
N ALA A 110 -5.17 3.09 -12.67
CA ALA A 110 -5.41 3.11 -14.12
C ALA A 110 -5.95 4.47 -14.58
N THR A 111 -6.86 5.07 -13.82
CA THR A 111 -7.41 6.42 -14.09
C THR A 111 -6.35 7.53 -13.97
N ALA A 112 -5.50 7.49 -12.93
CA ALA A 112 -4.39 8.43 -12.77
C ALA A 112 -3.38 8.31 -13.93
N SER A 113 -3.05 7.08 -14.34
CA SER A 113 -2.14 6.80 -15.46
C SER A 113 -2.70 7.31 -16.79
N ARG A 114 -3.99 7.06 -17.07
CA ARG A 114 -4.70 7.62 -18.24
C ARG A 114 -4.79 9.15 -18.24
N ALA A 115 -4.75 9.79 -17.07
CA ALA A 115 -4.79 11.24 -16.94
C ALA A 115 -3.42 11.92 -17.09
N ALA A 116 -2.31 11.16 -17.11
CA ALA A 116 -0.95 11.67 -17.22
C ALA A 116 -0.55 11.87 -18.69
N PRO A 117 -0.42 13.12 -19.20
CA PRO A 117 -0.31 13.40 -20.64
C PRO A 117 1.12 13.21 -21.20
N HIS A 118 2.02 12.62 -20.42
CA HIS A 118 3.44 12.40 -20.74
C HIS A 118 3.84 10.92 -20.80
N ILE A 119 2.86 10.02 -20.64
CA ILE A 119 2.96 8.57 -20.87
C ILE A 119 1.85 8.13 -21.85
N ASP A 120 2.01 6.96 -22.45
CA ASP A 120 1.03 6.37 -23.36
C ASP A 120 -0.21 5.81 -22.62
N GLU A 121 -1.30 5.64 -23.37
CA GLU A 121 -2.56 5.07 -22.88
C GLU A 121 -2.32 3.70 -22.20
N PRO A 122 -2.70 3.53 -20.92
CA PRO A 122 -2.45 2.30 -20.18
C PRO A 122 -3.26 1.12 -20.73
N VAL A 123 -2.62 -0.05 -20.77
CA VAL A 123 -3.33 -1.31 -20.93
C VAL A 123 -4.12 -1.57 -19.65
N VAL A 124 -5.40 -1.96 -19.77
CA VAL A 124 -6.27 -2.26 -18.63
C VAL A 124 -6.97 -3.59 -18.88
N ALA A 125 -6.74 -4.56 -18.00
CA ALA A 125 -7.51 -5.80 -17.94
C ALA A 125 -8.58 -5.65 -16.84
N GLU A 126 -9.85 -5.67 -17.24
CA GLU A 126 -10.99 -5.53 -16.32
C GLU A 126 -11.57 -6.89 -15.94
N PHE A 127 -11.76 -7.13 -14.64
CA PHE A 127 -12.34 -8.35 -14.07
C PHE A 127 -13.57 -8.00 -13.22
N GLU A 128 -14.58 -8.89 -13.24
CA GLU A 128 -15.83 -8.69 -12.52
C GLU A 128 -15.62 -8.60 -10.99
N PRO A 129 -16.23 -7.65 -10.27
CA PRO A 129 -16.06 -7.49 -8.82
C PRO A 129 -16.35 -8.77 -8.03
N GLY A 130 -15.33 -9.26 -7.31
CA GLY A 130 -15.40 -10.53 -6.58
C GLY A 130 -14.75 -11.72 -7.31
N THR A 131 -14.28 -11.53 -8.55
CA THR A 131 -13.42 -12.50 -9.25
C THR A 131 -11.94 -12.18 -9.04
N GLY A 132 -11.09 -13.22 -9.06
CA GLY A 132 -9.64 -13.07 -8.92
C GLY A 132 -8.98 -12.68 -10.24
N PRO A 133 -8.11 -11.67 -10.28
CA PRO A 133 -7.36 -11.33 -11.49
C PRO A 133 -6.33 -12.41 -11.82
N LEU A 134 -6.01 -12.54 -13.12
CA LEU A 134 -4.85 -13.30 -13.59
C LEU A 134 -3.77 -12.31 -14.07
N VAL A 135 -2.50 -12.71 -13.97
CA VAL A 135 -1.39 -11.94 -14.53
C VAL A 135 -1.38 -12.15 -16.05
N GLU A 136 -1.77 -11.12 -16.80
CA GLU A 136 -1.68 -11.10 -18.26
C GLU A 136 -0.39 -10.42 -18.73
N GLU A 137 0.19 -10.90 -19.82
CA GLU A 137 1.41 -10.32 -20.42
C GLU A 137 1.08 -9.10 -21.29
N SER A 138 1.98 -8.12 -21.28
CA SER A 138 1.81 -6.82 -21.92
C SER A 138 3.13 -6.26 -22.45
N ASP A 139 3.05 -5.28 -23.35
CA ASP A 139 4.16 -4.47 -23.85
C ASP A 139 4.54 -3.30 -22.92
N ALA A 140 3.92 -3.21 -21.74
CA ALA A 140 4.16 -2.17 -20.74
C ALA A 140 5.50 -2.32 -19.98
N ASP A 141 6.17 -1.19 -19.71
CA ASP A 141 7.38 -1.13 -18.86
C ASP A 141 7.08 -1.15 -17.35
N THR A 142 5.80 -1.04 -16.98
CA THR A 142 5.32 -0.96 -15.61
C THR A 142 4.00 -1.72 -15.45
N TYR A 143 3.96 -2.68 -14.53
CA TYR A 143 2.77 -3.45 -14.16
C TYR A 143 2.23 -2.97 -12.82
N ALA A 144 0.92 -2.76 -12.74
CA ALA A 144 0.21 -2.18 -11.60
C ALA A 144 -0.83 -3.18 -11.07
N PHE A 145 -0.52 -3.78 -9.92
CA PHE A 145 -1.34 -4.78 -9.25
C PHE A 145 -1.90 -4.24 -7.93
N THR A 146 -2.93 -4.90 -7.42
CA THR A 146 -3.48 -4.65 -6.07
C THR A 146 -3.46 -5.95 -5.30
N HIS A 147 -2.73 -6.03 -4.18
CA HIS A 147 -2.59 -7.28 -3.44
C HIS A 147 -3.90 -7.67 -2.73
N ASN A 148 -4.69 -6.69 -2.29
CA ASN A 148 -6.04 -6.92 -1.78
C ASN A 148 -6.98 -5.76 -2.14
N GLU A 149 -7.97 -6.03 -2.98
CA GLU A 149 -8.95 -5.06 -3.44
C GLU A 149 -10.05 -4.91 -2.38
N THR A 150 -9.95 -3.81 -1.62
CA THR A 150 -10.65 -3.71 -0.33
C THR A 150 -12.15 -3.44 -0.49
N SER A 151 -12.60 -3.08 -1.70
CA SER A 151 -14.03 -2.95 -2.01
C SER A 151 -14.71 -4.28 -2.34
N THR A 152 -13.94 -5.31 -2.73
CA THR A 152 -14.49 -6.61 -3.17
C THR A 152 -14.09 -7.78 -2.26
N GLY A 153 -13.02 -7.61 -1.46
CA GLY A 153 -12.46 -8.68 -0.62
C GLY A 153 -11.61 -9.68 -1.41
N VAL A 154 -11.26 -9.37 -2.66
CA VAL A 154 -10.40 -10.21 -3.50
C VAL A 154 -8.94 -9.92 -3.17
N SER A 155 -8.20 -10.96 -2.77
CA SER A 155 -6.73 -10.94 -2.72
C SER A 155 -6.15 -11.58 -3.99
N MET A 156 -5.00 -11.08 -4.45
CA MET A 156 -4.28 -11.55 -5.63
C MET A 156 -3.03 -12.34 -5.22
N ASP A 157 -2.74 -13.46 -5.90
CA ASP A 157 -1.42 -14.10 -5.79
C ASP A 157 -0.41 -13.30 -6.63
N LEU A 158 0.66 -12.82 -5.99
CA LEU A 158 1.59 -11.87 -6.60
C LEU A 158 2.69 -12.60 -7.38
N GLN A 159 2.52 -12.68 -8.69
CA GLN A 159 3.50 -13.29 -9.61
C GLN A 159 3.99 -12.24 -10.63
N ARG A 160 5.30 -12.22 -10.90
CA ARG A 160 5.87 -11.41 -12.00
C ARG A 160 5.43 -12.01 -13.35
N PRO A 161 5.06 -11.20 -14.36
CA PRO A 161 4.73 -11.69 -15.70
C PRO A 161 5.87 -12.52 -16.30
N SER A 162 5.55 -13.68 -16.87
CA SER A 162 6.50 -14.73 -17.24
C SER A 162 7.60 -14.30 -18.21
N ASN A 163 7.29 -13.36 -19.11
CA ASN A 163 8.22 -12.80 -20.08
C ASN A 163 8.80 -11.42 -19.64
N THR A 164 8.98 -11.17 -18.34
CA THR A 164 9.57 -9.92 -17.82
C THR A 164 10.60 -10.12 -16.70
N SER A 165 11.69 -9.36 -16.75
CA SER A 165 12.63 -9.14 -15.63
C SER A 165 12.50 -7.73 -15.06
N ALA A 166 13.06 -7.49 -13.85
CA ALA A 166 13.03 -6.18 -13.20
C ALA A 166 13.79 -5.06 -13.95
N ASP A 167 14.72 -5.42 -14.84
CA ASP A 167 15.38 -4.45 -15.73
C ASP A 167 14.44 -4.03 -16.89
N GLU A 168 13.59 -4.93 -17.38
CA GLU A 168 12.66 -4.72 -18.49
C GLU A 168 11.35 -4.08 -18.05
N ALA A 169 10.69 -4.61 -17.02
CA ALA A 169 9.45 -4.07 -16.49
C ALA A 169 9.35 -4.15 -14.95
N ILE A 170 8.87 -3.08 -14.33
CA ILE A 170 8.73 -2.99 -12.87
C ILE A 170 7.33 -3.33 -12.40
N VAL A 171 7.20 -4.04 -11.28
CA VAL A 171 5.91 -4.44 -10.68
C VAL A 171 5.61 -3.58 -9.45
N LEU A 172 4.57 -2.75 -9.56
CA LEU A 172 4.05 -1.86 -8.52
C LEU A 172 2.80 -2.49 -7.87
N VAL A 173 2.83 -2.70 -6.55
CA VAL A 173 1.78 -3.45 -5.85
C VAL A 173 1.10 -2.61 -4.77
N GLY A 174 -0.20 -2.40 -4.93
CA GLY A 174 -1.07 -1.77 -3.95
C GLY A 174 -1.41 -2.71 -2.80
N ALA A 175 -0.67 -2.59 -1.70
CA ALA A 175 -0.76 -3.44 -0.51
C ALA A 175 -1.48 -2.77 0.68
N THR A 176 -2.23 -1.68 0.44
CA THR A 176 -2.82 -0.82 1.49
C THR A 176 -3.68 -1.56 2.54
N SER A 177 -4.31 -2.68 2.17
CA SER A 177 -5.08 -3.56 3.08
C SER A 177 -4.52 -4.98 3.20
N ALA A 178 -3.39 -5.27 2.55
CA ALA A 178 -2.77 -6.60 2.49
C ALA A 178 -1.45 -6.69 3.29
N ALA A 179 -0.69 -5.60 3.33
CA ALA A 179 0.65 -5.56 3.91
C ALA A 179 0.67 -6.16 5.33
N GLY A 180 1.52 -7.17 5.53
CA GLY A 180 1.73 -7.85 6.82
C GLY A 180 0.52 -8.58 7.42
N GLY A 181 -0.64 -8.57 6.74
CA GLY A 181 -1.73 -9.53 6.94
C GLY A 181 -1.66 -10.70 5.94
N ILE A 182 -1.09 -10.46 4.75
CA ILE A 182 -0.89 -11.43 3.68
C ILE A 182 0.62 -11.51 3.36
N VAL A 183 1.10 -12.73 3.11
CA VAL A 183 2.48 -13.02 2.69
C VAL A 183 2.69 -12.59 1.25
N TRP A 184 3.90 -12.13 0.92
CA TRP A 184 4.33 -11.78 -0.44
C TRP A 184 5.83 -12.11 -0.61
N ASP A 185 6.31 -12.08 -1.85
CA ASP A 185 7.71 -12.37 -2.20
C ASP A 185 8.32 -11.17 -2.94
N THR A 186 9.55 -10.80 -2.57
CA THR A 186 10.31 -9.70 -3.17
C THR A 186 10.78 -10.00 -4.60
N ASP A 187 10.86 -11.26 -5.04
CA ASP A 187 11.23 -11.55 -6.43
C ASP A 187 10.11 -11.16 -7.42
N ASN A 188 8.84 -11.16 -6.94
CA ASN A 188 7.65 -10.86 -7.72
C ASN A 188 7.24 -9.38 -7.74
N VAL A 189 7.95 -8.50 -7.01
CA VAL A 189 7.56 -7.10 -6.78
C VAL A 189 8.78 -6.18 -6.84
N ASP A 190 8.64 -4.96 -7.35
CA ASP A 190 9.72 -3.96 -7.33
C ASP A 190 9.39 -2.71 -6.48
N CYS A 191 8.10 -2.49 -6.18
CA CYS A 191 7.62 -1.47 -5.25
C CYS A 191 6.31 -1.91 -4.56
N TYR A 192 6.28 -2.00 -3.23
CA TYR A 192 5.16 -2.57 -2.46
C TYR A 192 4.45 -1.51 -1.60
N TYR A 193 3.55 -0.73 -2.19
CA TYR A 193 3.02 0.50 -1.58
C TYR A 193 1.81 0.31 -0.66
N LEU A 194 1.84 0.94 0.52
CA LEU A 194 0.77 0.82 1.52
C LEU A 194 0.57 2.07 2.38
N LEU A 195 -0.54 2.12 3.13
CA LEU A 195 -0.85 3.15 4.13
C LEU A 195 -0.98 2.56 5.53
N PRO A 196 -0.59 3.28 6.59
CA PRO A 196 -0.72 2.81 7.96
C PRO A 196 -2.19 2.63 8.41
N LYS A 197 -3.16 3.31 7.78
CA LYS A 197 -4.57 3.38 8.21
C LYS A 197 -5.36 2.05 8.26
N MET A 198 -4.72 0.93 7.89
CA MET A 198 -5.26 -0.42 8.04
C MET A 198 -4.22 -1.35 8.68
N PHE A 199 -2.99 -1.37 8.13
CA PHE A 199 -1.91 -2.25 8.57
C PHE A 199 -1.29 -1.87 9.92
N CYS A 200 -1.06 -0.57 10.15
CA CYS A 200 -0.23 -0.12 11.27
C CYS A 200 -1.00 0.90 12.12
N GLU A 201 -1.83 0.35 13.02
CA GLU A 201 -2.72 1.02 13.98
C GLU A 201 -2.11 2.27 14.67
N ARG A 202 -0.78 2.27 14.86
CA ARG A 202 -0.01 3.30 15.56
C ARG A 202 0.15 4.63 14.82
N TRP A 203 -0.07 4.70 13.50
CA TRP A 203 0.40 5.83 12.68
C TRP A 203 -0.71 6.56 11.90
N TRP A 204 -1.89 6.70 12.51
CA TRP A 204 -3.09 7.34 11.93
C TRP A 204 -2.84 8.71 11.26
N SER A 205 -1.99 9.57 11.84
CA SER A 205 -1.74 10.93 11.34
C SER A 205 -0.73 11.01 10.19
N LEU A 206 0.02 9.94 9.93
CA LEU A 206 0.94 9.87 8.81
C LEU A 206 0.16 9.41 7.58
N GLY A 207 -0.19 10.36 6.72
CA GLY A 207 -0.51 10.08 5.31
C GLY A 207 0.70 9.60 4.51
N SER A 208 1.64 8.90 5.15
CA SER A 208 2.85 8.40 4.53
C SER A 208 2.53 7.13 3.76
N CYS A 209 2.76 7.17 2.44
CA CYS A 209 3.01 5.92 1.73
C CYS A 209 4.34 5.37 2.21
N LEU A 210 4.36 4.07 2.50
CA LEU A 210 5.59 3.29 2.58
C LEU A 210 5.90 2.73 1.21
N PHE A 211 7.16 2.79 0.80
CA PHE A 211 7.67 2.02 -0.34
C PHE A 211 8.90 1.23 0.13
N PRO A 212 8.76 -0.07 0.40
CA PRO A 212 9.81 -1.02 0.04
C PRO A 212 9.99 -0.90 -1.48
N SER A 213 11.19 -0.56 -1.94
CA SER A 213 11.50 -0.54 -3.38
C SER A 213 12.94 -0.94 -3.67
N ARG A 214 13.11 -1.77 -4.71
CA ARG A 214 14.41 -2.15 -5.29
C ARG A 214 14.97 -1.13 -6.27
N CYS A 215 14.12 -0.21 -6.73
CA CYS A 215 14.42 0.75 -7.79
C CYS A 215 15.31 1.91 -7.28
N ALA A 216 16.64 1.75 -7.37
CA ALA A 216 17.61 2.74 -6.88
C ALA A 216 18.90 2.89 -7.72
N LYS A 217 19.02 2.24 -8.91
CA LYS A 217 20.31 2.17 -9.64
C LYS A 217 20.32 2.39 -11.16
N ASN A 218 19.21 2.23 -11.90
CA ASN A 218 19.28 2.19 -13.38
C ASN A 218 18.14 2.86 -14.19
N ARG A 219 17.10 3.44 -13.56
CA ARG A 219 16.07 4.23 -14.27
C ARG A 219 16.18 5.73 -13.91
N ARG A 220 15.71 6.61 -14.80
CA ARG A 220 16.13 8.03 -14.90
C ARG A 220 15.85 8.93 -13.68
N TYR A 221 14.96 8.55 -12.77
CA TYR A 221 14.33 9.48 -11.81
C TYR A 221 14.20 8.93 -10.37
N CYS A 222 15.16 8.10 -9.94
CA CYS A 222 15.37 7.73 -8.53
C CYS A 222 16.33 8.72 -7.85
#